data_AF-A0A7S0C068-F1
#
_entry.id   AF-A0A7S0C068-F1
#
_cell.length_a   1.000
_cell.length_b   1.000
_cell.length_c   1.000
_cell.angle_alpha   90.00
_cell.angle_beta   90.00
_cell.angle_gamma   90.00
#
_symmetry.space_group_name_H-M   'P 1'
#
loop_
_entity.id
_entity.type
_entity.pdbx_description
1 polymer ?
#
loop_
_entity_poly.entity_id
_entity_poly.type
_entity_poly.pdbx_seq_one_letter_code
_entity_poly.pdbx_strand_id
1 'polypeptide(L)'
;GDCIVPSRYPANTRLGHWVMTQRRQRCLLKNHQSSSLTPERIEKLEEISFAWVVRDDPEIQWTNQFASLCQYKKVHGNCMVRQRCAENPQLGIWVNTQRRQHKLYTKG
;
A
#
# COMPACT_ATOMS: atom_id res chain seq x y z
N GLY A 1 3.53 9.22 21.65
CA GLY A 1 2.59 9.94 20.78
C GLY A 1 2.91 9.51 19.37
N ASP A 2 2.03 8.76 18.73
CA ASP A 2 2.39 8.02 17.53
C ASP A 2 2.46 8.96 16.33
N CYS A 3 3.63 9.10 15.72
CA CYS A 3 3.90 9.98 14.58
C CYS A 3 3.30 9.45 13.27
N ILE A 4 2.08 8.90 13.33
CA ILE A 4 1.30 8.45 12.19
C ILE A 4 0.47 9.63 11.71
N VAL A 5 1.10 10.53 10.95
CA VAL A 5 0.35 11.60 10.26
C VAL A 5 -0.26 11.01 8.98
N PRO A 6 -1.60 10.92 8.86
CA PRO A 6 -2.27 10.46 7.64
C PRO A 6 -2.07 11.47 6.51
N SER A 7 -2.13 11.01 5.26
CA SER A 7 -2.03 11.89 4.08
C SER A 7 -3.08 13.00 4.05
N ARG A 8 -4.25 12.74 4.66
CA ARG A 8 -5.28 13.74 4.94
C ARG A 8 -5.32 13.98 6.44
N TYR A 9 -4.36 14.75 6.94
CA TYR A 9 -4.43 15.25 8.31
C TYR A 9 -5.34 16.48 8.32
N PRO A 10 -6.60 16.38 8.79
CA PRO A 10 -7.59 17.44 8.60
C PRO A 10 -7.25 18.70 9.40
N ALA A 11 -6.50 18.55 10.50
CA ALA A 11 -6.04 19.67 11.31
C ALA A 11 -4.93 20.49 10.62
N ASN A 12 -4.13 19.87 9.73
CA ASN A 12 -3.12 20.57 8.95
C ASN A 12 -2.80 19.84 7.64
N THR A 13 -3.51 20.22 6.58
CA THR A 13 -3.39 19.62 5.24
C THR A 13 -2.01 19.83 4.62
N ARG A 14 -1.35 20.97 4.90
CA ARG A 14 0.00 21.27 4.42
C ARG A 14 1.02 20.29 5.00
N LEU A 15 0.90 20.00 6.31
CA LEU A 15 1.72 18.98 6.96
C LEU A 15 1.48 17.60 6.36
N GLY A 16 0.22 17.21 6.12
CA GLY A 16 -0.10 15.93 5.47
C GLY A 16 0.56 15.77 4.09
N HIS A 17 0.54 16.81 3.26
CA HIS A 17 1.23 16.82 1.96
C HIS A 17 2.75 16.77 2.09
N TRP A 18 3.32 17.49 3.05
CA TRP A 18 4.76 17.45 3.30
C TRP A 18 5.21 16.05 3.74
N VAL A 19 4.49 15.42 4.67
CA VAL A 19 4.73 14.04 5.11
C VAL A 19 4.67 13.06 3.94
N MET A 20 3.66 13.17 3.08
CA MET A 20 3.56 12.34 1.86
C MET A 20 4.77 12.53 0.94
N THR A 21 5.25 13.77 0.81
CA THR A 21 6.42 14.10 0.00
C THR A 21 7.67 13.43 0.55
N GLN A 22 7.90 13.50 1.88
CA GLN A 22 9.05 12.84 2.52
C GLN A 22 9.03 11.32 2.27
N ARG A 23 7.86 10.67 2.43
CA ARG A 23 7.69 9.23 2.16
C ARG A 23 7.98 8.89 0.70
N ARG A 24 7.50 9.69 -0.26
CA ARG A 24 7.80 9.51 -1.69
C ARG A 24 9.30 9.63 -1.97
N GLN A 25 9.96 10.66 -1.44
CA GLN A 25 11.39 10.87 -1.62
C GLN A 25 12.22 9.71 -1.03
N ARG A 26 11.77 9.13 0.10
CA ARG A 26 12.38 7.92 0.66
C ARG A 26 12.21 6.70 -0.24
N CYS A 27 11.04 6.50 -0.87
CA CYS A 27 10.83 5.42 -1.83
C CYS A 27 11.73 5.58 -3.07
N LEU A 28 11.84 6.79 -3.62
CA LEU A 28 12.76 7.08 -4.74
C LEU A 28 14.20 6.70 -4.37
N LEU A 29 14.64 7.10 -3.17
CA LEU A 29 15.99 6.77 -2.69
C LEU A 29 16.20 5.26 -2.55
N LYS A 30 15.23 4.51 -2.01
CA LYS A 30 15.29 3.05 -1.89
C LYS A 30 15.37 2.34 -3.26
N ASN A 31 14.74 2.92 -4.27
CA ASN A 31 14.75 2.42 -5.65
C ASN A 31 15.95 2.93 -6.46
N HIS A 32 16.96 3.51 -5.81
CA HIS A 32 18.14 4.10 -6.45
C HIS A 32 17.82 5.19 -7.48
N GLN A 33 16.71 5.90 -7.30
CA GLN A 33 16.30 7.03 -8.11
C GLN A 33 16.69 8.36 -7.45
N SER A 34 16.75 9.44 -8.24
CA SER A 34 17.04 10.78 -7.74
C SER A 34 16.04 11.21 -6.67
N SER A 35 16.56 11.65 -5.53
CA SER A 35 15.80 12.05 -4.35
C SER A 35 16.39 13.32 -3.75
N SER A 36 15.53 14.20 -3.22
CA SER A 36 15.95 15.40 -2.48
C SER A 36 16.19 15.14 -0.99
N LEU A 37 16.11 13.88 -0.57
CA LEU A 37 16.30 13.45 0.81
C LEU A 37 17.81 13.27 1.08
N THR A 38 18.37 14.10 1.96
CA THR A 38 19.77 13.97 2.38
C THR A 38 19.89 13.06 3.61
N PRO A 39 21.08 12.49 3.91
CA PRO A 39 21.30 11.70 5.12
C PRO A 39 20.88 12.42 6.41
N GLU A 40 21.18 13.71 6.53
CA GLU A 40 20.86 14.51 7.72
C GLU A 40 19.35 14.72 7.88
N ARG A 41 18.61 14.82 6.76
CA ARG A 41 17.15 14.91 6.80
C ARG A 41 16.52 13.59 7.24
N ILE A 42 17.12 12.46 6.85
CA ILE A 42 16.67 11.13 7.28
C ILE A 42 16.89 10.98 8.78
N GLU A 43 18.09 11.29 9.26
CA GLU A 43 18.46 11.18 10.68
C GLU A 43 17.50 11.95 11.58
N LYS A 44 17.23 13.23 11.28
CA LYS A 44 16.27 14.05 12.03
C LYS A 44 14.84 13.49 12.04
N LEU A 45 14.45 12.77 10.99
CA LEU A 45 13.14 12.13 10.92
C LEU A 45 13.11 10.80 11.70
N GLU A 46 14.22 10.04 11.70
CA GLU A 46 14.36 8.84 12.52
C GLU A 46 14.38 9.16 14.03
N GLU A 47 15.01 10.27 14.44
CA GLU A 47 15.04 10.74 15.84
C GLU A 47 13.63 10.90 16.45
N ILE A 48 12.66 11.30 15.62
CA ILE A 48 11.26 11.47 16.04
C ILE A 48 10.41 10.24 15.72
N SER A 49 11.02 9.10 15.40
CA SER A 49 10.32 7.85 15.03
C SER A 49 9.33 8.06 13.87
N PHE A 50 9.74 8.82 12.85
CA PHE A 50 8.89 9.12 11.70
C PHE A 50 8.51 7.84 10.94
N ALA A 51 7.19 7.58 10.84
CA ALA A 51 6.69 6.44 10.09
C ALA A 51 6.87 6.64 8.57
N TRP A 52 7.93 6.07 8.00
CA TRP A 52 8.22 6.11 6.56
C TRP A 52 7.23 5.30 5.71
N VAL A 53 6.74 4.19 6.26
CA VAL A 53 5.83 3.26 5.60
C VAL A 53 4.49 3.30 6.34
N VAL A 54 3.42 3.58 5.61
CA VAL A 54 2.04 3.56 6.14
C VAL A 54 1.17 2.55 5.38
N ARG A 55 1.66 2.09 4.23
CA ARG A 55 1.09 1.03 3.42
C ARG A 55 2.24 0.23 2.82
N ASP A 56 2.08 -1.08 2.74
CA ASP A 56 3.05 -1.95 2.10
C ASP A 56 3.24 -1.55 0.63
N ASP A 57 4.39 -1.91 0.07
CA ASP A 57 4.66 -1.76 -1.35
C ASP A 57 3.54 -2.43 -2.18
N PRO A 58 3.05 -1.82 -3.28
CA PRO A 58 2.02 -2.42 -4.13
C PRO A 58 2.33 -3.85 -4.57
N GLU A 59 3.59 -4.20 -4.85
CA GLU A 59 4.00 -5.55 -5.22
C GLU A 59 3.93 -6.52 -4.05
N ILE A 60 4.28 -6.06 -2.84
CA ILE A 60 4.10 -6.85 -1.61
C ILE A 60 2.62 -7.10 -1.36
N GLN A 61 1.76 -6.08 -1.50
CA GLN A 61 0.31 -6.24 -1.37
C GLN A 61 -0.24 -7.22 -2.42
N TRP A 62 0.21 -7.12 -3.67
CA TRP A 62 -0.20 -8.03 -4.73
C TRP A 62 0.20 -9.48 -4.42
N THR A 63 1.46 -9.68 -4.03
CA THR A 63 2.01 -11.00 -3.68
C THR A 63 1.26 -11.63 -2.50
N ASN A 64 0.98 -10.86 -1.46
CA ASN A 64 0.22 -11.33 -0.29
C ASN A 64 -1.20 -11.74 -0.65
N GLN A 65 -1.88 -10.96 -1.51
CA GLN A 65 -3.24 -11.27 -1.94
C GLN A 65 -3.27 -12.47 -2.89
N PHE A 66 -2.27 -12.62 -3.76
CA PHE A 66 -2.12 -13.79 -4.61
C PHE A 66 -1.89 -15.06 -3.76
N ALA A 67 -1.00 -15.02 -2.77
CA ALA A 67 -0.78 -16.12 -1.84
C ALA A 67 -2.07 -16.50 -1.08
N SER A 68 -2.83 -15.50 -0.64
CA SER A 68 -4.15 -15.69 0.00
C SER A 68 -5.15 -16.36 -0.95
N LEU A 69 -5.15 -15.99 -2.23
CA LEU A 69 -5.99 -16.65 -3.24
C LEU A 69 -5.58 -18.11 -3.48
N CYS A 70 -4.27 -18.40 -3.50
CA CYS A 70 -3.77 -19.77 -3.59
C CYS A 70 -4.24 -20.62 -2.41
N GLN A 71 -4.19 -20.08 -1.19
CA GLN A 71 -4.70 -20.76 0.00
C GLN A 71 -6.22 -20.98 -0.08
N TYR A 72 -6.98 -19.96 -0.50
CA TYR A 72 -8.41 -20.09 -0.72
C TYR A 72 -8.73 -21.22 -1.70
N LYS A 73 -8.01 -21.31 -2.82
CA LYS A 73 -8.17 -22.39 -3.79
C LYS A 73 -7.89 -23.77 -3.19
N LYS A 74 -6.88 -23.89 -2.33
CA LYS A 74 -6.57 -25.16 -1.65
C LYS A 74 -7.72 -25.61 -0.73
N VAL A 75 -8.37 -24.68 -0.03
CA VAL A 75 -9.44 -24.97 0.94
C VAL A 75 -10.79 -25.22 0.25
N HIS A 76 -11.15 -24.40 -0.74
CA HIS A 76 -12.48 -24.43 -1.37
C HIS A 76 -12.51 -25.13 -2.74
N GLY A 77 -11.34 -25.52 -3.27
CA GLY A 77 -11.20 -26.16 -4.59
C GLY A 77 -11.34 -25.23 -5.79
N ASN A 78 -11.63 -23.94 -5.58
CA ASN A 78 -11.84 -22.97 -6.65
C ASN A 78 -11.43 -21.54 -6.22
N CYS A 79 -11.42 -20.60 -7.17
CA CYS A 79 -11.13 -19.18 -6.93
C CYS A 79 -12.39 -18.29 -6.93
N MET A 80 -13.56 -18.86 -6.64
CA MET A 80 -14.86 -18.15 -6.63
C MET A 80 -15.06 -17.38 -5.32
N VAL A 81 -14.08 -16.52 -5.00
CA VAL A 81 -14.18 -15.61 -3.86
C VAL A 81 -15.31 -14.61 -4.12
N ARG A 82 -16.25 -14.53 -3.18
CA ARG A 82 -17.32 -13.52 -3.17
C ARG A 82 -16.73 -12.16 -2.80
N GLN A 83 -17.24 -11.08 -3.39
CA GLN A 83 -16.73 -9.73 -3.08
C GLN A 83 -16.85 -9.41 -1.58
N ARG A 84 -17.96 -9.79 -0.95
CA ARG A 84 -18.19 -9.71 0.50
C ARG A 84 -17.86 -11.04 1.17
N CYS A 85 -16.63 -11.52 1.00
CA CYS A 85 -16.16 -12.71 1.70
C CYS A 85 -16.04 -12.38 3.20
N ALA A 86 -16.75 -13.11 4.06
CA ALA A 86 -16.71 -12.87 5.51
C ALA A 86 -15.37 -13.30 6.13
N GLU A 87 -14.79 -14.39 5.62
CA GLU A 87 -13.51 -14.93 6.10
C GLU A 87 -12.33 -14.02 5.74
N ASN A 88 -12.35 -13.41 4.55
CA ASN A 88 -11.34 -12.45 4.14
C ASN A 88 -11.94 -11.36 3.22
N PRO A 89 -12.49 -10.28 3.81
CA PRO A 89 -13.09 -9.18 3.04
C PRO A 89 -12.11 -8.51 2.07
N GLN A 90 -10.83 -8.41 2.46
CA GLN A 90 -9.79 -7.80 1.65
C GLN A 90 -9.53 -8.60 0.37
N LEU A 91 -9.42 -9.92 0.49
CA LEU A 91 -9.27 -10.83 -0.65
C LEU A 91 -10.48 -10.75 -1.59
N GLY A 92 -11.70 -10.69 -1.05
CA GLY A 92 -12.92 -10.54 -1.86
C GLY A 92 -12.94 -9.26 -2.70
N ILE A 93 -12.55 -8.13 -2.11
CA ILE A 93 -12.42 -6.85 -2.83
C ILE A 93 -11.31 -6.91 -3.87
N TRP A 94 -10.16 -7.50 -3.53
CA TRP A 94 -9.02 -7.61 -4.44
C TRP A 94 -9.34 -8.48 -5.66
N VAL A 95 -9.93 -9.67 -5.48
CA VAL A 95 -10.36 -10.54 -6.58
C VAL A 95 -11.36 -9.84 -7.49
N ASN A 96 -12.32 -9.10 -6.91
CA ASN A 96 -13.29 -8.34 -7.70
C ASN A 96 -12.61 -7.23 -8.53
N THR A 97 -11.60 -6.58 -7.96
CA THR A 97 -10.76 -5.61 -8.69
C THR A 97 -10.07 -6.25 -9.89
N GLN A 98 -9.45 -7.43 -9.71
CA GLN A 98 -8.79 -8.16 -10.81
C GLN A 98 -9.77 -8.51 -11.93
N ARG A 99 -10.96 -9.03 -11.58
CA ARG A 99 -12.02 -9.34 -12.57
C ARG A 99 -12.48 -8.10 -13.35
N ARG A 100 -12.61 -6.96 -12.67
CA ARG A 100 -12.98 -5.68 -13.32
C ARG A 100 -11.89 -5.22 -14.29
N GLN A 101 -10.62 -5.26 -13.87
CA GLN A 101 -9.49 -4.85 -14.73
C GLN A 101 -9.37 -5.75 -15.95
N HIS A 102 -9.50 -7.07 -15.78
CA HIS A 102 -9.50 -8.01 -16.90
C HIS A 102 -10.62 -7.70 -17.90
N LYS A 103 -11.84 -7.41 -17.42
CA LYS A 103 -12.97 -7.04 -18.28
C LYS A 103 -12.71 -5.76 -19.08
N LEU A 104 -12.05 -4.77 -18.49
CA LEU A 104 -11.67 -3.53 -19.18
C LEU A 104 -10.60 -3.82 -20.24
N TYR A 105 -9.58 -4.62 -19.91
CA TYR A 105 -8.53 -5.03 -20.83
C TYR A 105 -9.09 -5.79 -22.05
N THR A 106 -10.03 -6.70 -21.85
CA THR A 106 -10.64 -7.48 -22.96
C THR A 106 -11.62 -6.68 -23.82
N LYS A 107 -11.98 -5.46 -23.42
CA LYS A 107 -12.97 -4.61 -24.11
C LYS A 107 -12.34 -3.43 -24.86
N GLY A 108 -11.04 -3.17 -24.65
CA GLY A 108 -10.25 -2.22 -25.42
C GLY A 108 -9.45 -2.95 -26.48
#